data_AF-A0A224Y3E7-F1
#
_entry.id   AF-A0A224Y3E7-F1
#
_cell.length_a   1.000
_cell.length_b   1.000
_cell.length_c   1.000
_cell.angle_alpha   90.00
_cell.angle_beta   90.00
_cell.angle_gamma   90.00
#
_symmetry.space_group_name_H-M   'P 1'
#
loop_
_entity.id
_entity.type
_entity.pdbx_description
1 polymer ?
#
loop_
_entity_poly.entity_id
_entity_poly.type
_entity_poly.pdbx_seq_one_letter_code
_entity_poly.pdbx_strand_id
1 'polypeptide(L)'
;MTHRSFWATIFPITACCLGQRPVQMAETLYSICLPFYLNTPAGNKSVGCRWPCEGTGTATVDSHHEECLTVSFTGYRCMKPDVKYTCKLGLCNAKKECISSNLFIDCWKLKNPSEE
;
A
#
# COMPACT_ATOMS: atom_id res chain seq x y z
N MET A 1 -62.88 58.19 2.88
CA MET A 1 -62.15 57.53 1.77
C MET A 1 -61.49 56.30 2.37
N THR A 2 -62.19 55.17 2.29
CA THR A 2 -61.84 53.89 2.92
C THR A 2 -61.97 52.83 1.84
N HIS A 3 -60.87 52.17 1.46
CA HIS A 3 -60.78 50.71 1.59
C HIS A 3 -59.36 50.22 1.22
N ARG A 4 -58.91 49.24 1.99
CA ARG A 4 -57.69 48.43 1.83
C ARG A 4 -57.64 47.77 0.46
N SER A 5 -56.42 47.50 -0.03
CA SER A 5 -56.12 46.25 -0.74
C SER A 5 -54.64 45.93 -0.64
N PHE A 6 -54.35 45.11 0.36
CA PHE A 6 -53.10 44.41 0.60
C PHE A 6 -53.00 43.30 -0.46
N TRP A 7 -52.09 43.40 -1.42
CA TRP A 7 -51.77 42.28 -2.31
C TRP A 7 -50.37 41.80 -1.97
N ALA A 8 -50.32 40.71 -1.19
CA ALA A 8 -49.13 39.95 -0.93
C ALA A 8 -48.75 39.20 -2.22
N THR A 9 -47.64 39.57 -2.84
CA THR A 9 -47.04 38.77 -3.90
C THR A 9 -46.40 37.53 -3.27
N ILE A 10 -47.12 36.42 -3.36
CA ILE A 10 -46.61 35.09 -3.06
C ILE A 10 -45.57 34.77 -4.13
N PHE A 11 -44.29 34.95 -3.80
CA PHE A 11 -43.20 34.36 -4.57
C PHE A 11 -43.22 32.85 -4.29
N PRO A 12 -43.45 31.98 -5.28
CA PRO A 12 -43.31 30.55 -5.07
C PRO A 12 -41.84 30.29 -4.77
N ILE A 13 -41.58 29.77 -3.58
CA ILE A 13 -40.30 29.14 -3.25
C ILE A 13 -40.18 27.99 -4.24
N THR A 14 -39.43 28.20 -5.33
CA THR A 14 -38.83 27.11 -6.08
C THR A 14 -37.97 26.39 -5.07
N ALA A 15 -38.51 25.33 -4.50
CA ALA A 15 -37.74 24.31 -3.83
C ALA A 15 -36.74 23.84 -4.87
N CYS A 16 -35.53 24.41 -4.83
CA CYS A 16 -34.36 23.74 -5.31
C CYS A 16 -34.33 22.44 -4.52
N CYS A 17 -34.93 21.40 -5.09
CA CYS A 17 -34.43 20.05 -4.94
C CYS A 17 -33.01 20.11 -5.48
N LEU A 18 -32.10 20.69 -4.70
CA LEU A 18 -30.68 20.40 -4.73
C LEU A 18 -30.67 18.90 -4.50
N GLY A 19 -30.69 18.17 -5.63
CA GLY A 19 -30.34 16.78 -5.64
C GLY A 19 -29.05 16.72 -4.87
N GLN A 20 -29.12 16.14 -3.67
CA GLN A 20 -27.94 15.56 -3.07
C GLN A 20 -27.48 14.57 -4.13
N ARG A 21 -26.54 15.02 -4.97
CA ARG A 21 -25.65 14.09 -5.65
C ARG A 21 -25.21 13.19 -4.50
N PRO A 22 -25.47 11.87 -4.54
CA PRO A 22 -24.80 11.01 -3.59
C PRO A 22 -23.34 11.41 -3.74
N VAL A 23 -22.75 11.93 -2.66
CA VAL A 23 -21.31 11.90 -2.54
C VAL A 23 -21.05 10.42 -2.72
N GLN A 24 -20.66 10.04 -3.94
CA GLN A 24 -19.99 8.80 -4.18
C GLN A 24 -18.76 8.97 -3.32
N MET A 25 -18.90 8.49 -2.08
CA MET A 25 -17.79 7.99 -1.30
C MET A 25 -17.21 6.96 -2.26
N ALA A 26 -16.32 7.42 -3.14
CA ALA A 26 -15.36 6.53 -3.73
C ALA A 26 -14.77 5.88 -2.50
N GLU A 27 -15.12 4.62 -2.28
CA GLU A 27 -14.45 3.77 -1.31
C GLU A 27 -12.98 3.95 -1.68
N THR A 28 -12.28 4.78 -0.93
CA THR A 28 -10.84 4.95 -1.07
C THR A 28 -10.29 3.60 -0.70
N LEU A 29 -10.12 2.77 -1.72
CA LEU A 29 -9.66 1.41 -1.59
C LEU A 29 -8.19 1.51 -1.19
N TYR A 30 -8.00 1.60 0.11
CA TYR A 30 -6.71 1.81 0.73
C TYR A 30 -5.84 0.59 0.39
N SER A 31 -4.90 0.78 -0.52
CA SER A 31 -3.95 -0.27 -0.91
C SER A 31 -2.85 -0.33 0.15
N ILE A 32 -2.79 -1.42 0.92
CA ILE A 32 -1.78 -1.59 1.95
C ILE A 32 -0.55 -2.21 1.30
N CYS A 33 0.53 -1.44 1.19
CA CYS A 33 1.80 -1.95 0.70
C CYS A 33 2.64 -2.46 1.86
N LEU A 34 2.80 -3.78 1.95
CA LEU A 34 3.54 -4.41 3.04
C LEU A 34 5.02 -4.44 2.67
N PRO A 35 5.91 -3.79 3.43
CA PRO A 35 7.32 -3.89 3.16
C PRO A 35 7.84 -5.26 3.62
N PHE A 36 8.62 -5.91 2.76
CA PHE A 36 9.15 -7.25 3.02
C PHE A 36 10.62 -7.15 3.42
N TYR A 37 10.94 -7.52 4.66
CA TYR A 37 12.29 -7.49 5.21
C TYR A 37 12.68 -8.85 5.78
N LEU A 38 13.96 -9.21 5.60
CA LEU A 38 14.58 -10.33 6.31
C LEU A 38 15.68 -9.81 7.22
N ASN A 39 15.83 -10.47 8.35
CA ASN A 39 16.95 -10.23 9.25
C ASN A 39 18.19 -10.89 8.68
N THR A 40 19.33 -10.24 8.83
CA THR A 40 20.65 -10.78 8.47
C THR A 40 21.65 -10.40 9.56
N PRO A 41 22.86 -11.00 9.59
CA PRO A 41 23.93 -10.56 10.50
C PRO A 41 24.33 -9.08 10.30
N ALA A 42 24.05 -8.50 9.13
CA ALA A 42 24.31 -7.10 8.81
C ALA A 42 23.08 -6.19 9.02
N GLY A 43 22.09 -6.65 9.80
CA GLY A 43 20.83 -5.94 10.03
C GLY A 43 19.72 -6.33 9.05
N ASN A 44 18.62 -5.57 9.06
CA ASN A 44 17.46 -5.85 8.22
C ASN A 44 17.73 -5.45 6.76
N LYS A 45 17.37 -6.34 5.83
CA LYS A 45 17.53 -6.12 4.39
C LYS A 45 16.20 -6.30 3.68
N SER A 46 15.96 -5.45 2.68
CA SER A 46 14.73 -5.49 1.88
C SER A 46 14.72 -6.70 0.95
N VAL A 47 13.56 -7.32 0.80
CA VAL A 47 13.32 -8.37 -0.19
C VAL A 47 12.85 -7.71 -1.48
N GLY A 48 13.68 -7.81 -2.52
CA GLY A 48 13.45 -7.12 -3.78
C GLY A 48 13.55 -5.58 -3.66
N CYS A 49 13.22 -4.92 -4.76
CA CYS A 49 13.28 -3.46 -4.89
C CYS A 49 11.90 -2.80 -5.07
N ARG A 50 10.85 -3.62 -5.00
CA ARG A 50 9.44 -3.23 -5.05
C ARG A 50 8.67 -4.07 -4.06
N TRP A 51 7.58 -3.58 -3.50
CA TRP A 51 6.73 -4.39 -2.63
C TRP A 51 5.33 -4.48 -3.19
N PRO A 52 4.72 -5.68 -3.23
CA PRO A 52 3.33 -5.82 -3.61
C PRO A 52 2.42 -5.13 -2.58
N CYS A 53 1.38 -4.49 -3.08
CA CYS A 53 0.32 -3.94 -2.25
C CYS A 53 -0.90 -4.86 -2.28
N GLU A 54 -1.50 -5.09 -1.12
CA GLU A 54 -2.77 -5.78 -0.99
C GLU A 54 -3.93 -4.83 -1.33
N GLY A 55 -4.82 -5.25 -2.24
CA GLY A 55 -5.93 -4.46 -2.80
C GLY A 55 -6.45 -5.05 -4.13
N THR A 56 -7.40 -4.39 -4.80
CA THR A 56 -8.02 -4.87 -6.06
C THR A 56 -7.12 -4.72 -7.31
N GLY A 57 -5.79 -4.69 -7.16
CA GLY A 57 -4.86 -4.53 -8.26
C GLY A 57 -3.46 -5.07 -8.00
N THR A 58 -2.61 -5.10 -9.03
CA THR A 58 -1.19 -5.52 -8.99
C THR A 58 -0.27 -4.34 -8.65
N ALA A 59 -0.69 -3.46 -7.74
CA ALA A 59 0.07 -2.28 -7.40
C ALA A 59 1.37 -2.68 -6.67
N THR A 60 2.45 -1.97 -6.98
CA THR A 60 3.73 -2.12 -6.29
C THR A 60 4.28 -0.76 -5.93
N VAL A 61 4.92 -0.66 -4.77
CA VAL A 61 5.68 0.52 -4.35
C VAL A 61 7.17 0.24 -4.42
N ASP A 62 7.96 1.23 -4.80
CA ASP A 62 9.42 1.09 -4.86
C ASP A 62 10.00 1.05 -3.44
N SER A 63 11.00 0.19 -3.23
CA SER A 63 11.83 0.28 -2.03
C SER A 63 12.84 1.43 -2.22
N HIS A 64 13.11 2.17 -1.14
CA HIS A 64 14.13 3.22 -1.12
C HIS A 64 15.54 2.69 -0.85
N HIS A 65 15.73 1.36 -0.87
CA HIS A 65 17.00 0.74 -0.53
C HIS A 65 17.82 0.48 -1.80
N GLU A 66 19.13 0.74 -1.75
CA GLU A 66 20.03 0.39 -2.85
C GLU A 66 20.37 -1.09 -2.84
N GLU A 67 20.54 -1.69 -1.65
CA GLU A 67 20.81 -3.11 -1.47
C GLU A 67 19.51 -3.90 -1.22
N CYS A 68 19.43 -5.08 -1.82
CA CYS A 68 18.26 -5.96 -1.77
C CYS A 68 18.67 -7.44 -1.69
N LEU A 69 17.76 -8.26 -1.18
CA LEU A 69 17.83 -9.71 -1.29
C LEU A 69 17.04 -10.16 -2.52
N THR A 70 17.60 -11.05 -3.33
CA THR A 70 16.97 -11.53 -4.58
C THR A 70 15.87 -12.59 -4.34
N VAL A 71 15.42 -12.74 -3.09
CA VAL A 71 14.35 -13.67 -2.73
C VAL A 71 13.04 -13.18 -3.37
N SER A 72 12.26 -14.07 -3.95
CA SER A 72 10.93 -13.71 -4.48
C SER A 72 9.93 -13.51 -3.35
N PHE A 73 8.85 -12.73 -3.56
CA PHE A 73 7.80 -12.55 -2.54
C PHE A 73 7.17 -13.88 -2.13
N THR A 74 6.91 -14.77 -3.09
CA THR A 74 6.43 -16.12 -2.81
C THR A 74 7.43 -16.89 -1.96
N GLY A 75 8.72 -16.81 -2.27
CA GLY A 75 9.79 -17.41 -1.48
C GLY A 75 9.77 -16.90 -0.04
N TYR A 76 9.73 -15.58 0.16
CA TYR A 76 9.63 -14.96 1.48
C TYR A 76 8.41 -15.46 2.27
N ARG A 77 7.24 -15.53 1.62
CA ARG A 77 6.00 -16.00 2.27
C ARG A 77 6.09 -17.45 2.73
N CYS A 78 6.83 -18.28 2.00
CA CYS A 78 7.06 -19.69 2.33
C CYS A 78 8.23 -19.92 3.29
N MET A 79 9.04 -18.91 3.61
CA MET A 79 10.12 -19.06 4.59
C MET A 79 9.54 -19.39 5.96
N LYS A 80 10.11 -20.41 6.61
CA LYS A 80 9.78 -20.73 7.99
C LYS A 80 10.35 -19.64 8.92
N PRO A 81 9.57 -19.15 9.89
CA PRO A 81 10.09 -18.24 10.91
C PRO A 81 11.29 -18.84 11.64
N ASP A 82 12.24 -17.98 11.98
CA ASP A 82 13.45 -18.25 12.77
C ASP A 82 14.41 -19.32 12.19
N VAL A 83 14.16 -19.78 10.97
CA VAL A 83 15.08 -20.63 10.22
C VAL A 83 16.03 -19.76 9.40
N LYS A 84 17.33 -20.02 9.53
CA LYS A 84 18.37 -19.38 8.71
C LYS A 84 18.46 -20.03 7.34
N TYR A 85 18.39 -19.21 6.31
CA TYR A 85 18.63 -19.57 4.92
C TYR A 85 19.84 -18.79 4.38
N THR A 86 20.43 -19.27 3.29
CA THR A 86 21.42 -18.50 2.55
C THR A 86 20.70 -17.69 1.47
N CYS A 87 20.62 -16.38 1.66
CA CYS A 87 20.08 -15.45 0.68
C CYS A 87 21.18 -14.88 -0.20
N LYS A 88 20.82 -14.56 -1.45
CA LYS A 88 21.68 -13.88 -2.40
C LYS A 88 21.40 -12.37 -2.36
N LEU A 89 22.48 -11.59 -2.29
CA LEU A 89 22.47 -10.14 -2.28
C LEU A 89 22.49 -9.57 -3.70
N GLY A 90 21.97 -8.37 -3.84
CA GLY A 90 21.93 -7.62 -5.08
C GLY A 90 21.77 -6.12 -4.86
N LEU A 91 21.74 -5.40 -5.98
CA LEU A 91 21.51 -3.96 -6.03
C LEU A 91 20.29 -3.64 -6.87
N CYS A 92 19.54 -2.64 -6.43
CA CYS A 92 18.39 -2.14 -7.16
C CYS A 92 18.83 -1.32 -8.37
N ASN A 93 18.36 -1.72 -9.56
CA ASN A 93 18.62 -0.96 -10.79
C ASN A 93 17.58 0.16 -10.99
N ALA A 94 17.75 0.94 -12.06
CA ALA A 94 16.80 2.00 -12.44
C ALA A 94 15.38 1.49 -12.71
N LYS A 95 15.24 0.22 -13.11
CA LYS A 95 13.95 -0.46 -13.31
C LYS A 95 13.38 -1.05 -12.02
N LYS A 96 14.02 -0.82 -10.87
CA LYS A 96 13.64 -1.35 -9.54
C LYS A 96 13.55 -2.87 -9.54
N GLU A 97 14.49 -3.50 -10.22
CA GLU A 97 14.75 -4.94 -10.18
C GLU A 97 15.97 -5.17 -9.29
N CYS A 98 15.94 -6.22 -8.48
CA CYS A 98 17.06 -6.60 -7.64
C CYS A 98 18.05 -7.44 -8.46
N ILE A 99 19.14 -6.82 -8.92
CA ILE A 99 20.16 -7.48 -9.73
C ILE A 99 21.18 -8.11 -8.79
N SER A 100 21.37 -9.43 -8.89
CA SER A 100 22.31 -10.14 -8.03
C SER A 100 23.75 -9.66 -8.23
N SER A 101 24.45 -9.48 -7.11
CA SER A 101 25.90 -9.23 -7.07
C SER A 101 26.71 -10.52 -6.85
N ASN A 102 26.05 -11.70 -6.87
CA ASN A 102 26.63 -13.00 -6.52
C ASN A 102 27.31 -13.09 -5.14
N LEU A 103 26.93 -12.19 -4.23
CA LEU A 103 27.25 -12.27 -2.81
C LEU A 103 26.13 -12.98 -2.07
N PHE A 104 26.48 -13.64 -0.96
CA PHE A 104 25.55 -14.42 -0.16
C PHE A 104 25.63 -14.01 1.30
N ILE A 105 24.50 -14.08 2.00
CA ILE A 105 24.39 -13.76 3.42
C ILE A 105 23.34 -14.65 4.07
N ASP A 106 23.53 -14.97 5.35
CA ASP A 106 22.49 -15.61 6.14
C ASP A 106 21.30 -14.66 6.30
N CYS A 107 20.09 -15.19 6.14
CA CYS A 107 18.85 -14.45 6.25
C CYS A 107 17.77 -15.28 6.95
N TRP A 108 16.89 -14.62 7.72
CA TRP A 108 15.75 -15.28 8.35
C TRP A 108 14.58 -14.32 8.52
N LYS A 109 13.37 -14.90 8.52
CA LYS A 109 12.12 -14.21 8.85
C LYS A 109 11.88 -14.38 10.35
N LEU A 110 11.51 -13.32 11.07
CA LEU A 110 11.11 -13.44 12.48
C LEU A 110 9.68 -13.97 12.58
N LYS A 111 9.38 -14.69 13.67
CA LYS A 111 7.99 -15.01 14.03
C LYS A 111 7.21 -13.72 14.30
N ASN A 112 6.02 -13.60 13.72
CA ASN A 112 5.13 -12.50 14.07
C ASN A 112 4.63 -12.72 15.50
N PRO A 113 4.64 -11.69 16.38
CA PRO A 113 4.13 -11.82 17.76
C PRO A 113 2.65 -12.18 17.86
N SER A 114 1.88 -12.07 16.76
CA SER A 114 0.44 -12.30 16.69
C SER A 114 0.04 -13.72 16.28
N GLU A 115 1.00 -14.61 16.03
CA GLU A 115 0.78 -15.99 15.58
C GLU A 115 1.01 -17.03 16.71
N GLU A 116 0.80 -16.63 17.96
CA GLU A 116 0.97 -17.47 19.16
C GLU A 116 -0.34 -17.67 19.94
#